data_AF-K1SW04-F1
#
_entry.id   AF-K1SW04-F1
#
_cell.length_a   1.000
_cell.length_b   1.000
_cell.length_c   1.000
_cell.angle_alpha   90.00
_cell.angle_beta   90.00
_cell.angle_gamma   90.00
#
_symmetry.space_group_name_H-M   'P 1'
#
loop_
_entity.id
_entity.type
_entity.pdbx_description
1 polymer ?
#
loop_
_entity_poly.entity_id
_entity_poly.type
_entity_poly.pdbx_seq_one_letter_code
_entity_poly.pdbx_strand_id
1 'polypeptide(L)'
;MHQDGCIAKAAELIKNAERPFLYTGGGIYGEDGAKTLKAFAELIDAPVSSSLMGQGSFDETDSRYMGMLGMHGTKTAAEAIKNCDLFIGIGTRFSDRVIGNPQTFAPDAKVLHIDIDPAEINKNIKVYHQVIGD
;
A
#
# COMPACT_ATOMS: atom_id res chain seq x y z
N MET A 1 -0.32 -21.97 -9.30
CA MET A 1 -0.98 -20.75 -9.77
C MET A 1 0.11 -19.87 -10.37
N HIS A 2 -0.03 -19.42 -11.63
CA HIS A 2 1.02 -18.66 -12.31
C HIS A 2 1.18 -17.28 -11.65
N GLN A 3 2.26 -17.09 -10.88
CA GLN A 3 2.58 -15.84 -10.19
C GLN A 3 2.69 -14.68 -11.19
N ASP A 4 3.20 -14.96 -12.39
CA ASP A 4 3.31 -14.02 -13.51
C ASP A 4 1.97 -13.41 -13.93
N GLY A 5 0.88 -14.19 -13.88
CA GLY A 5 -0.46 -13.71 -14.20
C GLY A 5 -0.98 -12.72 -13.15
N CYS A 6 -0.67 -12.96 -11.88
CA CYS A 6 -1.02 -12.05 -10.79
C CYS A 6 -0.23 -10.74 -10.89
N ILE A 7 1.08 -10.82 -11.17
CA ILE A 7 1.94 -9.64 -11.31
C ILE A 7 1.50 -8.81 -12.53
N ALA A 8 1.25 -9.45 -13.67
CA ALA A 8 0.78 -8.76 -14.88
C ALA A 8 -0.53 -8.00 -14.63
N LYS A 9 -1.47 -8.61 -13.89
CA LYS A 9 -2.73 -7.95 -13.55
C LYS A 9 -2.54 -6.79 -12.58
N ALA A 10 -1.65 -6.92 -11.60
CA ALA A 10 -1.29 -5.83 -10.70
C ALA A 10 -0.69 -4.64 -11.47
N ALA A 11 0.24 -4.91 -12.39
CA ALA A 11 0.84 -3.88 -13.24
C ALA A 11 -0.21 -3.18 -14.13
N GLU A 12 -1.18 -3.92 -14.68
CA GLU A 12 -2.29 -3.34 -15.45
C GLU A 12 -3.17 -2.42 -14.58
N LEU A 13 -3.45 -2.80 -13.33
CA LEU A 13 -4.22 -1.98 -12.40
C LEU A 13 -3.47 -0.68 -12.07
N ILE A 14 -2.19 -0.78 -11.76
CA ILE A 14 -1.33 0.37 -11.45
C ILE A 14 -1.27 1.32 -12.66
N LYS A 15 -1.06 0.79 -13.86
CA LYS A 15 -0.99 1.57 -15.11
C LYS A 15 -2.28 2.35 -15.41
N ASN A 16 -3.43 1.78 -15.06
CA ASN A 16 -4.74 2.38 -15.32
C ASN A 16 -5.26 3.24 -14.17
N ALA A 17 -4.55 3.34 -13.05
CA ALA A 17 -4.94 4.18 -11.93
C ALA A 17 -4.62 5.65 -12.22
N GLU A 18 -5.56 6.54 -11.93
CA GLU A 18 -5.35 7.99 -12.04
C GLU A 18 -4.79 8.57 -10.75
N ARG A 19 -5.12 7.97 -9.60
CA ARG A 19 -4.75 8.45 -8.26
C ARG A 19 -4.30 7.26 -7.39
N PRO A 20 -3.19 6.57 -7.78
CA PRO A 20 -2.64 5.49 -6.97
C PRO A 20 -2.13 6.02 -5.62
N PHE A 21 -2.20 5.19 -4.59
CA PHE A 21 -1.70 5.50 -3.26
C PHE A 21 -0.93 4.30 -2.70
N LEU A 22 0.35 4.51 -2.34
CA LEU A 22 1.19 3.48 -1.75
C LEU A 22 1.07 3.49 -0.23
N TYR A 23 0.88 2.31 0.33
CA TYR A 23 0.87 2.10 1.77
C TYR A 23 1.79 0.96 2.18
N THR A 24 2.81 1.28 2.98
CA THR A 24 3.88 0.35 3.33
C THR A 24 3.76 -0.18 4.75
N GLY A 25 3.82 -1.50 4.89
CA GLY A 25 3.88 -2.17 6.18
C GLY A 25 5.30 -2.51 6.62
N GLY A 26 5.42 -3.31 7.67
CA GLY A 26 6.70 -3.78 8.19
C GLY A 26 7.34 -4.91 7.37
N GLY A 27 6.67 -5.41 6.33
CA GLY A 27 7.24 -6.40 5.42
C GLY A 27 8.34 -5.83 4.52
N ILE A 28 8.45 -4.50 4.41
CA ILE A 28 9.55 -3.84 3.72
C ILE A 28 10.66 -3.54 4.73
N TYR A 29 11.75 -4.28 4.64
CA TYR A 29 12.88 -4.16 5.55
C TYR A 29 14.21 -4.13 4.80
N GLY A 30 15.22 -3.50 5.41
CA GLY A 30 16.56 -3.43 4.87
C GLY A 30 16.72 -2.42 3.72
N GLU A 31 17.98 -2.25 3.31
CA GLU A 31 18.36 -1.26 2.29
C GLU A 31 17.81 -1.60 0.91
N ASP A 32 17.79 -2.87 0.53
CA ASP A 32 17.31 -3.32 -0.78
C ASP A 32 15.80 -3.16 -0.94
N GLY A 33 15.03 -3.48 0.12
CA GLY A 33 13.59 -3.23 0.16
C GLY A 33 13.26 -1.74 0.06
N ALA A 34 13.98 -0.89 0.80
CA ALA A 34 13.80 0.55 0.76
C ALA A 34 14.14 1.14 -0.63
N LYS A 35 15.24 0.70 -1.26
CA LYS A 35 15.60 1.11 -2.64
C LYS A 35 14.55 0.68 -3.65
N THR A 36 14.06 -0.55 -3.53
CA THR A 36 13.03 -1.08 -4.43
C THR A 36 11.72 -0.31 -4.29
N LEU A 37 11.28 -0.04 -3.05
CA LEU A 37 10.11 0.79 -2.79
C LEU A 37 10.29 2.20 -3.35
N LYS A 38 11.47 2.82 -3.17
CA LYS A 38 11.78 4.14 -3.70
C LYS A 38 11.64 4.18 -5.22
N ALA A 39 12.33 3.27 -5.92
CA ALA A 39 12.27 3.16 -7.37
C ALA A 39 10.85 2.88 -7.87
N PHE A 40 10.09 2.03 -7.16
CA PHE A 40 8.71 1.74 -7.50
C PHE A 40 7.82 2.97 -7.36
N ALA A 41 7.91 3.69 -6.23
CA ALA A 41 7.18 4.92 -6.00
C ALA A 41 7.55 6.03 -7.00
N GLU A 42 8.78 6.06 -7.50
CA GLU A 42 9.25 7.03 -8.51
C GLU A 42 8.67 6.70 -9.88
N LEU A 43 8.64 5.40 -10.22
CA LEU A 43 8.10 4.91 -11.48
C LEU A 43 6.61 5.21 -11.63
N ILE A 44 5.84 5.05 -10.56
CA ILE A 44 4.38 5.24 -10.59
C ILE A 44 3.95 6.66 -10.19
N ASP A 45 4.89 7.49 -9.74
CA ASP A 45 4.67 8.86 -9.23
C ASP A 45 3.48 8.97 -8.26
N ALA A 46 3.50 8.13 -7.22
CA ALA A 46 2.40 8.04 -6.25
C ALA A 46 2.77 8.58 -4.87
N PRO A 47 1.82 9.17 -4.13
CA PRO A 47 1.97 9.44 -2.71
C PRO A 47 2.22 8.14 -1.92
N VAL A 48 3.06 8.25 -0.90
CA VAL A 48 3.45 7.14 -0.02
C VAL A 48 3.05 7.46 1.41
N SER A 49 2.46 6.49 2.09
CA SER A 49 2.33 6.48 3.54
C SER A 49 2.83 5.16 4.08
N SER A 50 3.18 5.14 5.37
CA SER A 50 3.55 3.90 6.03
C SER A 50 2.66 3.60 7.22
N SER A 51 2.63 2.35 7.62
CA SER A 51 2.26 1.94 8.96
C SER A 51 3.34 2.38 9.96
N LEU A 52 3.04 2.30 11.25
CA LEU A 52 4.06 2.45 12.30
C LEU A 52 5.24 1.48 12.10
N MET A 53 4.96 0.25 11.68
CA MET A 53 5.98 -0.79 11.48
C MET A 53 6.78 -0.60 10.18
N GLY A 54 6.28 0.21 9.25
CA GLY A 54 6.94 0.53 7.99
C GLY A 54 7.70 1.86 8.01
N GLN A 55 7.71 2.58 9.14
CA GLN A 55 8.50 3.81 9.28
C GLN A 55 9.97 3.52 8.99
N GLY A 56 10.64 4.42 8.28
CA GLY A 56 12.02 4.25 7.83
C GLY A 56 12.22 3.34 6.60
N SER A 57 11.17 2.71 6.06
CA SER A 57 11.25 1.97 4.78
C SER A 57 11.27 2.90 3.55
N PHE A 58 10.89 4.17 3.73
CA PHE A 58 10.86 5.20 2.70
C PHE A 58 11.52 6.48 3.23
N ASP A 59 12.09 7.29 2.34
CA ASP A 59 12.68 8.58 2.72
C ASP A 59 11.58 9.55 3.15
N GLU A 60 11.53 9.86 4.45
CA GLU A 60 10.49 10.71 5.02
C GLU A 60 10.62 12.19 4.63
N THR A 61 11.72 12.57 3.99
CA THR A 61 11.94 13.92 3.44
C THR A 61 11.51 14.05 1.99
N ASP A 62 11.17 12.94 1.33
CA ASP A 62 10.69 12.92 -0.04
C ASP A 62 9.30 13.57 -0.15
N SER A 63 9.08 14.37 -1.19
CA SER A 63 7.83 15.11 -1.40
C SER A 63 6.60 14.21 -1.57
N ARG A 64 6.79 12.92 -1.92
CA ARG A 64 5.69 11.95 -2.04
C ARG A 64 5.28 11.39 -0.68
N TYR A 65 6.09 11.54 0.36
CA TYR A 65 5.77 10.98 1.67
C TYR A 65 4.71 11.83 2.39
N MET A 66 3.55 11.22 2.60
CA MET A 66 2.39 11.84 3.26
C MET A 66 2.40 11.61 4.78
N GLY A 67 3.40 10.91 5.32
CA GLY A 67 3.50 10.52 6.72
C GLY A 67 2.80 9.20 7.04
N MET A 68 2.70 8.88 8.33
CA MET A 68 2.07 7.64 8.79
C MET A 68 0.55 7.66 8.54
N LEU A 69 -0.03 6.54 8.10
CA LEU A 69 -1.48 6.33 8.01
C LEU A 69 -1.98 5.51 9.22
N GLY A 70 -3.10 5.96 9.82
CA GLY A 70 -3.80 5.22 10.86
C GLY A 70 -4.39 6.14 11.94
N MET A 71 -4.79 5.56 13.08
CA MET A 71 -5.46 6.25 14.20
C MET A 71 -4.69 7.47 14.73
N HIS A 72 -3.36 7.42 14.68
CA HIS A 72 -2.46 8.51 15.08
C HIS A 72 -1.59 8.97 13.90
N GLY A 73 -2.06 8.73 12.69
CA GLY A 73 -1.40 9.15 11.46
C GLY A 73 -1.61 10.61 11.13
N THR A 74 -1.08 11.04 9.99
CA THR A 74 -1.27 12.40 9.51
C THR A 74 -2.67 12.58 8.93
N LYS A 75 -3.20 13.80 9.07
CA LYS A 75 -4.44 14.19 8.40
C LYS A 75 -4.33 14.06 6.88
N THR A 76 -3.17 14.43 6.33
CA THR A 76 -2.88 14.36 4.90
C THR A 76 -3.02 12.95 4.35
N ALA A 77 -2.42 11.94 5.01
CA ALA A 77 -2.56 10.55 4.62
C ALA A 77 -4.03 10.09 4.70
N ALA A 78 -4.74 10.46 5.77
CA ALA A 78 -6.15 10.10 5.95
C ALA A 78 -7.10 10.76 4.93
N GLU A 79 -6.76 11.95 4.41
CA GLU A 79 -7.52 12.61 3.33
C GLU A 79 -7.17 12.05 1.96
N ALA A 80 -5.90 11.73 1.71
CA ALA A 80 -5.45 11.16 0.44
C ALA A 80 -6.13 9.82 0.14
N ILE A 81 -6.29 8.93 1.14
CA ILE A 81 -6.96 7.63 0.94
C ILE A 81 -8.43 7.76 0.50
N LYS A 82 -9.11 8.85 0.87
CA LYS A 82 -10.51 9.09 0.47
C LYS A 82 -10.63 9.47 -1.00
N ASN A 83 -9.54 9.93 -1.61
CA ASN A 83 -9.52 10.43 -2.97
C ASN A 83 -8.76 9.49 -3.93
N CYS A 84 -8.13 8.43 -3.43
CA CYS A 84 -7.43 7.46 -4.28
C CYS A 84 -8.42 6.52 -4.99
N ASP A 85 -8.06 6.07 -6.20
CA ASP A 85 -8.82 5.08 -6.97
C ASP A 85 -8.16 3.69 -6.96
N LEU A 86 -6.87 3.64 -6.58
CA LEU A 86 -6.11 2.42 -6.32
C LEU A 86 -5.30 2.58 -5.03
N PHE A 87 -5.62 1.77 -4.04
CA PHE A 87 -4.87 1.67 -2.79
C PHE A 87 -3.97 0.43 -2.85
N ILE A 88 -2.65 0.61 -2.72
CA ILE A 88 -1.65 -0.45 -2.88
C ILE A 88 -0.98 -0.70 -1.52
N GLY A 89 -1.38 -1.77 -0.85
CA GLY A 89 -0.76 -2.20 0.41
C GLY A 89 0.38 -3.19 0.16
N ILE A 90 1.58 -2.86 0.64
CA ILE A 90 2.79 -3.69 0.46
C ILE A 90 3.30 -4.14 1.83
N GLY A 91 3.39 -5.46 2.03
CA GLY A 91 3.93 -6.08 3.24
C GLY A 91 3.19 -5.65 4.51
N THR A 92 1.86 -5.60 4.45
CA THR A 92 1.00 -5.02 5.49
C THR A 92 -0.20 -5.90 5.79
N ARG A 93 -0.51 -6.04 7.08
CA ARG A 93 -1.63 -6.85 7.57
C ARG A 93 -2.96 -6.10 7.71
N PHE A 94 -3.02 -4.82 7.31
CA PHE A 94 -4.21 -3.98 7.47
C PHE A 94 -4.84 -4.05 8.87
N SER A 95 -4.05 -3.77 9.91
CA SER A 95 -4.55 -3.82 11.29
C SER A 95 -5.70 -2.83 11.54
N ASP A 96 -6.53 -3.13 12.52
CA ASP A 96 -7.57 -2.25 13.09
C ASP A 96 -7.09 -0.82 13.37
N ARG A 97 -5.84 -0.66 13.85
CA ARG A 97 -5.22 0.66 14.12
C ARG A 97 -4.99 1.52 12.88
N VAL A 98 -5.04 0.92 11.69
CA VAL A 98 -4.82 1.60 10.41
C VAL A 98 -6.15 1.81 9.71
N ILE A 99 -6.92 0.72 9.56
CA ILE A 99 -8.16 0.75 8.78
C ILE A 99 -9.30 1.41 9.54
N GLY A 100 -9.27 1.39 10.88
CA GLY A 100 -10.38 1.84 11.71
C GLY A 100 -11.63 1.02 11.44
N ASN A 101 -12.52 1.54 10.60
CA ASN A 101 -13.71 0.83 10.13
C ASN A 101 -13.49 0.29 8.70
N PRO A 102 -13.41 -1.04 8.51
CA PRO A 102 -13.24 -1.66 7.20
C PRO A 102 -14.28 -1.24 6.15
N GLN A 103 -15.52 -0.96 6.57
CA GLN A 103 -16.62 -0.60 5.66
C GLN A 103 -16.46 0.80 5.04
N THR A 104 -15.64 1.64 5.66
CA THR A 104 -15.41 3.03 5.22
C THR A 104 -13.98 3.27 4.79
N PHE A 105 -13.13 2.24 4.81
CA PHE A 105 -11.72 2.36 4.44
C PHE A 105 -11.58 2.38 2.93
N ALA A 106 -10.94 3.42 2.40
CA ALA A 106 -10.69 3.61 0.96
C ALA A 106 -11.91 3.28 0.07
N PRO A 107 -13.07 3.94 0.31
CA PRO A 107 -14.38 3.47 -0.15
C PRO A 107 -14.51 3.41 -1.68
N ASP A 108 -13.81 4.27 -2.40
CA ASP A 108 -13.84 4.37 -3.86
C ASP A 108 -12.62 3.72 -4.54
N ALA A 109 -11.71 3.14 -3.75
CA ALA A 109 -10.47 2.58 -4.26
C ALA A 109 -10.55 1.07 -4.47
N LYS A 110 -9.92 0.59 -5.54
CA LYS A 110 -9.54 -0.82 -5.63
C LYS A 110 -8.38 -1.06 -4.68
N VAL A 111 -8.45 -2.12 -3.88
CA VAL A 111 -7.35 -2.52 -2.99
C VAL A 111 -6.49 -3.56 -3.69
N LEU A 112 -5.22 -3.24 -3.94
CA LEU A 112 -4.17 -4.18 -4.34
C LEU A 112 -3.35 -4.54 -3.09
N HIS A 113 -3.27 -5.83 -2.77
CA HIS A 113 -2.55 -6.31 -1.57
C HIS A 113 -1.39 -7.22 -1.98
N ILE A 114 -0.18 -6.81 -1.64
CA ILE A 114 1.06 -7.54 -1.87
C ILE A 114 1.57 -8.00 -0.50
N ASP A 115 1.56 -9.30 -0.25
CA ASP A 115 2.03 -9.86 1.01
C ASP A 115 2.58 -11.27 0.81
N ILE A 116 3.60 -11.64 1.58
CA ILE A 116 4.18 -12.97 1.52
C ILE A 116 3.27 -14.01 2.20
N ASP A 117 2.48 -13.58 3.19
CA ASP A 117 1.57 -14.46 3.92
C ASP A 117 0.17 -14.50 3.28
N PRO A 118 -0.23 -15.61 2.65
CA PRO A 118 -1.56 -15.74 2.08
C PRO A 118 -2.68 -15.63 3.12
N ALA A 119 -2.40 -15.86 4.42
CA ALA A 119 -3.39 -15.76 5.48
C ALA A 119 -3.80 -14.30 5.80
N GLU A 120 -3.00 -13.31 5.39
CA GLU A 120 -3.34 -11.89 5.57
C GLU A 120 -4.23 -11.34 4.46
N ILE A 121 -4.27 -11.99 3.29
CA ILE A 121 -5.11 -11.59 2.16
C ILE A 121 -6.60 -11.80 2.50
N ASN A 122 -7.44 -10.79 2.24
CA ASN A 122 -8.88 -10.80 2.54
C ASN A 122 -9.25 -10.98 4.02
N LYS A 123 -8.29 -10.92 4.95
CA LYS A 123 -8.52 -11.14 6.38
C LYS A 123 -9.31 -10.00 7.04
N ASN A 124 -8.84 -8.77 6.84
CA ASN A 124 -9.40 -7.58 7.50
C ASN A 124 -10.16 -6.65 6.55
N ILE A 125 -9.75 -6.61 5.28
CA ILE A 125 -10.40 -5.83 4.21
C ILE A 125 -10.53 -6.68 2.96
N LYS A 126 -11.57 -6.44 2.17
CA LYS A 126 -11.74 -7.13 0.89
C LYS A 126 -10.75 -6.57 -0.12
N VAL A 127 -9.96 -7.47 -0.73
CA VAL A 127 -8.93 -7.14 -1.70
C VAL A 127 -9.50 -7.31 -3.11
N TYR A 128 -9.21 -6.36 -3.99
CA TYR A 128 -9.61 -6.42 -5.40
C TYR A 128 -8.71 -7.38 -6.19
N HIS A 129 -7.39 -7.30 -5.94
CA HIS A 129 -6.39 -8.20 -6.51
C HIS A 129 -5.21 -8.36 -5.57
N GLN A 130 -4.57 -9.53 -5.57
CA GLN A 130 -3.46 -9.83 -4.69
C GLN A 130 -2.24 -10.37 -5.44
N VAL A 131 -1.07 -10.11 -4.87
CA VAL A 131 0.18 -10.78 -5.24
C VAL A 131 0.73 -11.42 -3.97
N ILE A 132 0.92 -12.74 -4.00
CA ILE A 132 1.47 -13.48 -2.87
C ILE A 132 2.93 -13.80 -3.19
N GLY A 133 3.84 -13.33 -2.36
CA GLY A 133 5.28 -13.50 -2.54
C GLY A 133 6.10 -12.31 -2.04
N ASP A 134 7.41 -12.44 -2.25
CA ASP A 134 8.42 -11.38 -2.11
C ASP A 134 8.72 -10.78 -3.49
#